data_AF-A0A1V6E3A8-F1
#
_entry.id   AF-A0A1V6E3A8-F1
#
_cell.length_a   1.000
_cell.length_b   1.000
_cell.length_c   1.000
_cell.angle_alpha   90.00
_cell.angle_beta   90.00
_cell.angle_gamma   90.00
#
_symmetry.space_group_name_H-M   'P 1'
#
loop_
_entity.id
_entity.type
_entity.pdbx_description
1 polymer ?
#
loop_
_entity_poly.entity_id
_entity_poly.type
_entity_poly.pdbx_seq_one_letter_code
_entity_poly.pdbx_strand_id
1 'polypeptide(L)' 'MKILSDDGMVSIPDNEWFVLESLRMSPRGDYLLEHRAQEGGEMPYCRVMTREEAAQWLTDHKFILPPDLRKFRKLDEN' A
#
# COMPACT_ATOMS: atom_id res chain seq x y z
N MET A 1 -7.21 -11.50 8.23
CA MET A 1 -7.50 -10.62 7.08
C MET A 1 -6.98 -9.24 7.45
N LYS A 2 -6.05 -8.65 6.69
CA LYS A 2 -5.49 -7.34 7.02
C LYS A 2 -6.41 -6.27 6.42
N ILE A 3 -6.95 -5.38 7.26
CA ILE A 3 -7.93 -4.36 6.87
C ILE A 3 -7.16 -3.05 6.70
N LEU A 4 -7.51 -2.29 5.66
CA LEU A 4 -7.02 -0.93 5.46
C LEU A 4 -7.58 -0.04 6.57
N SER A 5 -6.72 0.71 7.27
CA SER A 5 -7.15 1.66 8.29
C SER A 5 -8.08 2.73 7.68
N ASP A 6 -9.01 3.28 8.45
CA ASP A 6 -9.99 4.29 7.97
C ASP A 6 -9.33 5.57 7.44
N ASP A 7 -8.08 5.84 7.80
CA ASP A 7 -7.25 6.94 7.29
C ASP A 7 -6.51 6.62 5.98
N GLY A 8 -6.78 5.45 5.40
CA GLY A 8 -6.14 4.99 4.18
C GLY A 8 -4.74 4.43 4.38
N MET A 9 -4.23 4.32 5.61
CA MET A 9 -2.87 3.83 5.85
C MET A 9 -2.83 2.33 6.09
N VAL A 10 -1.99 1.65 5.33
CA VAL A 10 -1.57 0.26 5.59
C VAL A 10 -0.16 0.28 6.12
N SER A 11 0.15 -0.48 7.17
CA SER A 11 1.51 -0.65 7.67
C SER A 11 1.80 -2.13 7.84
N ILE A 12 2.79 -2.65 7.11
CA ILE A 12 3.22 -4.04 7.23
C ILE A 12 4.60 -4.03 7.90
N PRO A 13 4.72 -4.50 9.15
CA PRO A 13 6.02 -4.75 9.74
C PRO A 13 6.57 -6.05 9.13
N ASP A 14 7.63 -5.96 8.34
CA ASP A 14 8.40 -7.13 7.88
C ASP A 14 9.70 -7.20 8.70
N ASN A 15 9.61 -7.86 9.85
CA ASN A 15 10.67 -8.48 10.66
C ASN A 15 11.86 -7.57 11.08
N GLU A 16 12.84 -8.14 11.81
CA GLU A 16 13.76 -7.51 12.80
C GLU A 16 14.58 -6.27 12.38
N TRP A 17 14.43 -5.77 11.14
CA TRP A 17 15.21 -4.69 10.53
C TRP A 17 14.33 -3.57 9.90
N PHE A 18 13.17 -3.29 10.51
CA PHE A 18 11.93 -2.80 9.87
C PHE A 18 12.04 -1.78 8.74
N VAL A 19 11.78 -2.26 7.51
CA VAL A 19 11.26 -1.43 6.42
C VAL A 19 9.76 -1.25 6.64
N LEU A 20 9.28 0.00 6.78
CA LEU A 20 7.85 0.27 6.77
C LEU A 20 7.42 0.52 5.33
N GLU A 21 6.65 -0.39 4.76
CA GLU A 21 5.97 -0.18 3.49
C GLU A 21 4.50 0.19 3.77
N SER A 22 4.09 1.36 3.31
CA SER A 22 2.73 1.86 3.48
C SER A 22 2.16 2.42 2.19
N LEU A 23 0.94 1.99 1.87
CA LEU A 23 0.15 2.59 0.83
C LEU A 23 -0.85 3.54 1.47
N ARG A 24 -0.94 4.78 0.98
CA ARG A 24 -1.93 5.78 1.41
C ARG A 24 -2.55 6.52 0.24
N MET A 25 -3.78 7.00 0.42
CA MET A 25 -4.41 7.88 -0.56
C MET A 25 -4.16 9.35 -0.21
N SER A 26 -3.67 10.13 -1.17
CA SER A 26 -3.49 11.57 -1.03
C SER A 26 -4.85 12.29 -1.02
N PRO A 27 -4.94 13.53 -0.50
CA PRO A 27 -6.16 14.34 -0.59
C PRO A 27 -6.63 14.62 -2.02
N ARG A 28 -5.76 14.40 -3.03
CA ARG A 28 -6.08 14.56 -4.46
C ARG A 28 -6.59 13.26 -5.10
N GLY A 29 -6.62 12.16 -4.33
CA GLY A 29 -7.06 10.85 -4.80
C GLY A 29 -5.96 10.03 -5.49
N ASP A 30 -4.69 10.38 -5.28
CA ASP A 30 -3.54 9.62 -5.77
C ASP A 30 -3.10 8.60 -4.73
N TYR A 31 -2.72 7.40 -5.15
CA TYR A 31 -2.14 6.41 -4.24
C TYR A 31 -0.64 6.62 -4.14
N LEU A 32 -0.12 6.67 -2.91
CA LEU A 32 1.27 6.91 -2.59
C LEU A 32 1.81 5.70 -1.83
N LEU A 33 2.83 5.06 -2.39
CA LEU A 33 3.59 4.02 -1.72
C LEU A 33 4.82 4.65 -1.07
N GLU A 34 4.89 4.53 0.24
CA GLU A 34 5.97 5.04 1.07
C GLU A 34 6.78 3.86 1.61
N HIS A 35 8.09 3.88 1.36
CA HIS A 35 9.04 2.93 1.92
C HIS A 35 9.94 3.70 2.90
N ARG A 36 9.99 3.25 4.16
CA ARG A 36 10.92 3.77 5.16
C ARG A 36 11.94 2.71 5.51
N ALA A 37 13.23 3.01 5.33
CA ALA A 37 14.30 2.17 5.85
C ALA A 37 14.54 2.44 7.34
N GLN A 38 15.03 1.42 8.06
CA GLN A 38 15.24 1.50 9.51
C GLN A 38 16.52 2.25 9.91
N GLU A 39 17.59 2.17 9.11
CA GLU A 39 18.90 2.76 9.43
C GLU A 39 19.26 3.92 8.48
N GLY A 40 19.74 5.03 9.04
CA GLY A 40 20.52 6.03 8.29
C GLY A 40 19.83 7.34 7.92
N GLY A 41 18.57 7.56 8.31
CA GLY A 41 17.88 8.82 7.99
C GLY A 41 17.65 9.01 6.49
N GLU A 42 17.69 7.91 5.71
CA GLU A 42 17.33 7.96 4.31
C GLU A 42 15.86 8.40 4.19
N MET A 43 15.67 9.42 3.35
CA MET A 43 14.38 10.07 3.18
C MET A 43 13.37 9.02 2.69
N PRO A 44 12.15 8.96 3.27
CA PRO A 44 11.12 8.00 2.84
C PRO A 44 10.94 8.06 1.33
N TYR A 45 11.20 6.94 0.64
CA TYR A 45 10.96 6.87 -0.79
C TYR A 45 9.47 6.81 -1.03
N CYS A 46 8.92 7.93 -1.50
CA CYS A 46 7.52 8.07 -1.87
C CYS A 46 7.38 7.95 -3.39
N ARG A 47 6.60 6.97 -3.85
CA ARG A 47 6.22 6.81 -5.25
C ARG A 47 4.73 7.00 -5.42
N VAL A 48 4.33 7.80 -6.41
CA VAL A 48 2.95 7.83 -6.88
C VAL A 48 2.68 6.54 -7.65
N MET A 49 1.65 5.81 -7.25
CA MET A 49 1.15 4.63 -7.93
C MET A 49 -0.10 4.98 -8.73
N THR A 50 -0.22 4.35 -9.89
CA THR A 50 -1.52 4.27 -10.57
C THR A 50 -2.49 3.44 -9.72
N ARG A 51 -3.79 3.61 -9.97
CA ARG A 51 -4.83 2.85 -9.25
C ARG A 51 -4.72 1.34 -9.47
N GLU A 52 -4.26 0.91 -10.65
CA GLU A 52 -4.04 -0.51 -10.94
C GLU A 52 -2.86 -1.07 -10.13
N GLU A 53 -1.72 -0.36 -10.12
CA GLU A 53 -0.56 -0.77 -9.31
C GLU A 53 -0.93 -0.81 -7.81
N ALA A 54 -1.67 0.17 -7.31
CA ALA A 54 -2.15 0.21 -5.93
C ALA A 54 -3.06 -0.98 -5.59
N ALA A 55 -3.98 -1.34 -6.50
CA ALA A 55 -4.85 -2.50 -6.32
C ALA A 55 -4.07 -3.82 -6.34
N GLN A 56 -3.08 -3.95 -7.23
CA GLN A 56 -2.21 -5.12 -7.27
C GLN A 56 -1.43 -5.24 -5.96
N TRP A 57 -0.80 -4.17 -5.49
CA TRP A 57 -0.04 -4.15 -4.24
C TRP A 57 -0.88 -4.59 -3.04
N LEU A 58 -2.10 -4.07 -2.93
CA LEU A 58 -3.04 -4.46 -1.87
C LEU A 58 -3.44 -5.94 -1.97
N THR A 59 -3.63 -6.44 -3.19
CA THR A 59 -3.97 -7.85 -3.44
C THR A 59 -2.83 -8.78 -3.03
N ASP A 60 -1.60 -8.47 -3.47
CA ASP A 60 -0.38 -9.23 -3.17
C ASP A 60 -0.16 -9.33 -1.65
N HIS A 61 -0.43 -8.23 -0.94
CA HIS A 61 -0.31 -8.16 0.52
C HIS A 61 -1.56 -8.61 1.29
N LYS A 62 -2.57 -9.16 0.58
CA LYS A 62 -3.82 -9.71 1.14
C LYS A 62 -4.65 -8.70 1.95
N PHE A 63 -4.64 -7.44 1.51
CA PHE A 63 -5.50 -6.37 2.00
C PHE A 63 -6.84 -6.33 1.28
N ILE A 64 -7.84 -5.79 1.96
CA ILE A 64 -9.14 -5.51 1.35
C ILE A 64 -9.02 -4.28 0.45
N LEU A 65 -9.48 -4.40 -0.80
CA LEU A 65 -9.47 -3.30 -1.75
C LEU A 65 -10.51 -2.22 -1.40
N PRO A 66 -10.11 -0.94 -1.37
CA PRO A 66 -11.01 0.22 -1.37
C PRO A 66 -12.03 0.16 -2.51
N PRO A 67 -13.26 0.71 -2.34
CA PRO A 67 -14.31 0.63 -3.34
C PRO A 67 -13.92 1.08 -4.76
N ASP A 68 -13.11 2.13 -4.88
CA ASP A 68 -12.62 2.67 -6.16
C ASP A 68 -11.59 1.75 -6.84
N LEU A 69 -10.90 0.90 -6.06
CA LEU A 69 -9.91 -0.05 -6.54
C LEU A 69 -10.46 -1.44 -6.84
N ARG A 70 -11.67 -1.78 -6.35
CA ARG A 70 -12.29 -3.11 -6.57
C ARG A 70 -12.45 -3.47 -8.04
N LYS A 71 -12.58 -2.48 -8.93
CA LYS A 71 -12.65 -2.70 -10.39
C LYS A 71 -11.35 -3.23 -11.00
N PHE A 72 -10.22 -3.03 -10.31
CA PHE A 72 -8.91 -3.54 -10.71
C PHE A 72 -8.57 -4.86 -10.02
N ARG A 73 -9.50 -5.40 -9.21
CA ARG A 73 -9.35 -6.74 -8.67
C ARG A 73 -9.30 -7.69 -9.85
N LYS A 74 -8.11 -8.15 -10.20
CA LYS A 74 -7.97 -9.35 -11.01
C LYS A 74 -8.63 -10.44 -10.19
N LEU A 75 -9.78 -10.92 -10.65
CA LEU A 75 -10.32 -12.16 -10.15
C LEU A 75 -9.21 -13.15 -10.45
N ASP A 76 -8.52 -13.63 -9.42
CA ASP A 76 -7.69 -14.81 -9.54
C ASP A 76 -8.65 -15.91 -10.03
N GLU A 77 -8.68 -16.13 -11.34
CA GLU A 77 -9.24 -17.34 -11.94
C GLU A 77 -8.32 -18.48 -11.53
N ASN A 78 -8.59 -19.07 -10.36
CA ASN A 78 -8.12 -20.41 -10.01
C ASN A 78 -9.07 -21.07 -9.00
#